data_AF-A0A2V9HDA0-F1
#
_entry.id   AF-A0A2V9HDA0-F1
#
_cell.length_a   1.000
_cell.length_b   1.000
_cell.length_c   1.000
_cell.angle_alpha   90.00
_cell.angle_beta   90.00
_cell.angle_gamma   90.00
#
_symmetry.space_group_name_H-M   'P 1'
#
loop_
_entity.id
_entity.type
_entity.pdbx_description
1 polymer ?
#
loop_
_entity_poly.entity_id
_entity_poly.type
_entity_poly.pdbx_seq_one_letter_code
_entity_poly.pdbx_strand_id
1 'polypeptide(L)'
;MLAFLLPVLPLRAQTPAKTDNEKKSESADKKPETPPEKHFADVVKDAKVVKGLFILYKTEDKVFLEILPDQFDKMYMLSLTCESGLGEGGFYGAEMCGETAVSFHRQDKNVQLLARNTRFVAQPNSPMERAVKRSFSDSILGSAKIESLPHPERKSLLIDLGALLLTDLPMMGYALEESFRIPYRFDPKNSSFGLLKSFERNIEIETIAHYATEHPPLPPLMPPGTPPPPTPPPPRNLPDVRSLLVHFRYSFSELPPPGFAPRFADDRVGHFFTQVQDYSTDSNFESSRRYIHRWRLEKQERSAELSRPKQPIVFWLDNTIPLEYRDAIREGVLLWNKAFERIGFKEAIEVKQQPDDADWDPADVRYSTIRWFAGYPDPGFAEGPSAVNPLTGEIYDADIRFDAGMTRFFRREVNEFVNPVGMFWMDIDQPRRPFLAPWHNGSLAFCDIAQGAVLDAEFSFDLLMARGMDPQGPEAAKFIHDYLVEIAAHEVGHTLGLRHNFRASTIHTLEQADDASLTAREGLTGSVMDYIPTNIAPQGAKQGQYHQTTLGPYDYWAIEYAYKPIAASTPEEELPLLQKI
;
A
#
# COMPACT_ATOMS: atom_id res chain seq x y z
N MET A 1 -50.10 -12.39 -2.42
CA MET A 1 -50.21 -11.66 -3.71
C MET A 1 -50.56 -10.21 -3.38
N LEU A 2 -49.56 -9.36 -3.14
CA LEU A 2 -49.76 -7.91 -2.98
C LEU A 2 -48.82 -7.22 -3.96
N ALA A 3 -49.40 -6.72 -5.05
CA ALA A 3 -48.73 -5.89 -6.04
C ALA A 3 -48.77 -4.44 -5.55
N PHE A 4 -47.60 -3.81 -5.44
CA PHE A 4 -47.52 -2.36 -5.23
C PHE A 4 -47.58 -1.65 -6.59
N LEU A 5 -48.63 -0.85 -6.77
CA LEU A 5 -48.89 0.04 -7.89
C LEU A 5 -48.00 1.29 -7.80
N LEU A 6 -47.30 1.63 -8.88
CA LEU A 6 -46.71 2.95 -9.12
C LEU A 6 -47.66 3.78 -10.01
N PRO A 7 -47.85 5.09 -9.75
CA PRO A 7 -48.71 5.94 -10.57
C PRO A 7 -48.01 6.39 -11.86
N VAL A 8 -48.71 6.28 -12.98
CA VAL A 8 -48.32 6.74 -14.32
C VAL A 8 -48.69 8.23 -14.46
N LEU A 9 -47.72 9.08 -14.80
CA LEU A 9 -47.93 10.46 -15.26
C LEU A 9 -48.02 10.50 -16.79
N PRO A 10 -48.91 11.30 -17.41
CA PRO A 10 -49.03 11.35 -18.86
C PRO A 10 -47.98 12.29 -19.49
N LEU A 11 -47.26 11.78 -20.50
CA LEU A 11 -46.42 12.59 -21.39
C LEU A 11 -47.31 13.47 -22.30
N ARG A 12 -47.06 14.77 -22.29
CA ARG A 12 -47.65 15.74 -23.21
C ARG A 12 -46.73 15.87 -24.43
N ALA A 13 -47.23 15.47 -25.61
CA ALA A 13 -46.53 15.61 -26.87
C ALA A 13 -46.47 17.09 -27.29
N GLN A 14 -45.27 17.60 -27.60
CA GLN A 14 -45.07 18.87 -28.30
C GLN A 14 -44.72 18.58 -29.76
N THR A 15 -45.52 19.14 -30.67
CA THR A 15 -45.27 19.20 -32.12
C THR A 15 -44.20 20.26 -32.44
N PRO A 16 -43.23 19.99 -33.34
CA PRO A 16 -42.29 21.01 -33.78
C PRO A 16 -42.85 21.82 -34.95
N ALA A 17 -42.74 23.15 -34.83
CA ALA A 17 -43.07 24.11 -35.87
C ALA A 17 -41.95 24.18 -36.93
N LYS A 18 -42.34 24.22 -38.20
CA LYS A 18 -41.47 24.52 -39.35
C LYS A 18 -41.09 26.00 -39.35
N THR A 19 -39.81 26.28 -39.61
CA THR A 19 -39.39 27.54 -40.25
C THR A 19 -38.25 27.23 -41.23
N ASP A 20 -38.48 27.56 -42.50
CA ASP A 20 -37.50 27.55 -43.57
C ASP A 20 -36.54 28.74 -43.42
N ASN A 21 -35.25 28.52 -43.63
CA ASN A 21 -34.41 29.52 -44.28
C ASN A 21 -33.17 28.89 -44.91
N GLU A 22 -33.18 28.79 -46.23
CA GLU A 22 -32.02 28.47 -47.05
C GLU A 22 -31.00 29.62 -46.99
N LYS A 23 -29.73 29.29 -46.67
CA LYS A 23 -28.57 30.03 -47.18
C LYS A 23 -27.44 29.04 -47.45
N LYS A 24 -27.19 28.80 -48.75
CA LYS A 24 -25.97 28.20 -49.28
C LYS A 24 -24.77 29.10 -48.94
N SER A 25 -23.77 28.53 -48.27
CA SER A 25 -22.38 28.97 -48.41
C SER A 25 -21.52 27.73 -48.67
N GLU A 26 -21.06 27.59 -49.91
CA GLU A 26 -19.99 26.67 -50.27
C GLU A 26 -18.70 27.11 -49.58
N SER A 27 -18.20 26.28 -48.66
CA SER A 27 -16.81 26.34 -48.23
C SER A 27 -16.21 24.95 -48.44
N ALA A 28 -15.20 24.91 -49.30
CA ALA A 28 -14.54 23.70 -49.75
C ALA A 28 -14.02 22.88 -48.56
N ASP A 29 -14.50 21.65 -48.50
CA ASP A 29 -14.17 20.62 -47.53
C ASP A 29 -12.76 20.08 -47.81
N LYS A 30 -11.72 20.73 -47.27
CA LYS A 30 -10.39 20.12 -47.16
C LYS A 30 -10.36 19.30 -45.87
N LYS A 31 -10.72 18.02 -45.98
CA LYS A 31 -10.35 17.02 -44.99
C LYS A 31 -8.84 17.06 -44.77
N PRO A 32 -8.34 17.21 -43.54
CA PRO A 32 -6.92 17.04 -43.27
C PRO A 32 -6.55 15.58 -43.60
N GLU A 33 -5.60 15.39 -44.53
CA GLU A 33 -5.01 14.08 -44.80
C GLU A 33 -4.40 13.54 -43.50
N THR A 34 -4.79 12.31 -43.14
CA THR A 34 -4.20 11.63 -41.99
C THR A 34 -2.74 11.36 -42.32
N PRO A 35 -1.76 11.74 -41.46
CA PRO A 35 -0.36 11.42 -41.70
C PRO A 35 -0.17 9.93 -41.94
N PRO A 36 0.74 9.52 -42.84
CA PRO A 36 1.02 8.11 -43.09
C PRO A 36 1.48 7.41 -41.79
N GLU A 37 0.94 6.21 -41.55
CA GLU A 37 1.27 5.41 -40.36
C GLU A 37 2.74 4.98 -40.42
N LYS A 38 3.50 5.25 -39.36
CA LYS A 38 4.94 4.96 -39.27
C LYS A 38 5.17 3.46 -39.10
N HIS A 39 6.26 2.91 -39.63
CA HIS A 39 6.64 1.54 -39.33
C HIS A 39 7.22 1.44 -37.91
N PHE A 40 6.99 0.29 -37.24
CA PHE A 40 7.46 0.03 -35.87
C PHE A 40 8.95 0.34 -35.71
N ALA A 41 9.79 -0.18 -36.61
CA ALA A 41 11.25 -0.03 -36.54
C ALA A 41 11.69 1.44 -36.65
N ASP A 42 10.97 2.27 -37.40
CA ASP A 42 11.31 3.69 -37.56
C ASP A 42 11.03 4.49 -36.29
N VAL A 43 10.05 4.06 -35.48
CA VAL A 43 9.70 4.73 -34.21
C VAL A 43 10.73 4.43 -33.12
N VAL A 44 11.31 3.22 -33.11
CA VAL A 44 12.19 2.75 -32.03
C VAL A 44 13.67 2.62 -32.42
N LYS A 45 14.07 3.06 -33.62
CA LYS A 45 15.41 2.82 -34.20
C LYS A 45 16.60 3.16 -33.28
N ASP A 46 16.48 4.22 -32.49
CA ASP A 46 17.55 4.76 -31.64
C ASP A 46 17.24 4.56 -30.13
N ALA A 47 16.24 3.73 -29.81
CA ALA A 47 15.77 3.55 -28.45
C ALA A 47 16.64 2.58 -27.64
N LYS A 48 16.90 2.92 -26.38
CA LYS A 48 17.37 1.96 -25.38
C LYS A 48 16.24 0.98 -25.07
N VAL A 49 16.49 -0.31 -25.25
CA VAL A 49 15.50 -1.37 -25.02
C VAL A 49 15.64 -1.93 -23.61
N VAL A 50 14.53 -2.03 -22.89
CA VAL A 50 14.42 -2.71 -21.60
C VAL A 50 13.44 -3.87 -21.76
N LYS A 51 13.88 -5.10 -21.52
CA LYS A 51 13.10 -6.33 -21.76
C LYS A 51 12.72 -7.00 -20.44
N GLY A 52 11.52 -7.58 -20.39
CA GLY A 52 10.97 -8.36 -19.30
C GLY A 52 9.49 -8.61 -19.58
N LEU A 53 8.61 -8.45 -18.57
CA LEU A 53 7.15 -8.66 -18.71
C LEU A 53 6.58 -7.88 -19.91
N PHE A 54 6.93 -6.61 -20.02
CA PHE A 54 6.70 -5.79 -21.22
C PHE A 54 8.03 -5.29 -21.76
N ILE A 55 8.07 -4.95 -23.05
CA ILE A 55 9.25 -4.35 -23.66
C ILE A 55 9.06 -2.83 -23.67
N LEU A 56 10.02 -2.13 -23.05
CA LEU A 56 10.08 -0.67 -23.05
C LEU A 56 11.16 -0.19 -24.02
N TYR A 57 10.85 0.88 -24.75
CA TYR A 57 11.78 1.56 -25.65
C TYR A 57 11.93 3.01 -25.22
N LYS A 58 13.09 3.39 -24.68
CA LYS A 58 13.40 4.76 -24.27
C LYS A 58 14.19 5.47 -25.37
N THR A 59 13.58 6.46 -26.02
CA THR A 59 14.27 7.43 -26.89
C THR A 59 14.68 8.66 -26.09
N GLU A 60 15.23 9.68 -26.74
CA GLU A 60 15.51 10.97 -26.10
C GLU A 60 14.23 11.66 -25.61
N ASP A 61 13.13 11.56 -26.38
CA ASP A 61 11.89 12.28 -26.12
C ASP A 61 10.82 11.46 -25.40
N LYS A 62 10.79 10.14 -25.61
CA LYS A 62 9.64 9.29 -25.25
C LYS A 62 10.06 7.96 -24.66
N VAL A 63 9.16 7.41 -23.85
CA VAL A 63 9.19 6.00 -23.45
C VAL A 63 7.99 5.32 -24.08
N PHE A 64 8.25 4.33 -24.92
CA PHE A 64 7.20 3.53 -25.53
C PHE A 64 7.05 2.18 -24.83
N LEU A 65 5.80 1.73 -24.73
CA LEU A 65 5.44 0.39 -24.27
C LEU A 65 5.03 -0.45 -25.49
N GLU A 66 5.68 -1.58 -25.68
CA GLU A 66 5.25 -2.60 -26.64
C GLU A 66 4.35 -3.63 -25.96
N ILE A 67 3.17 -3.85 -26.52
CA ILE A 67 2.15 -4.76 -26.02
C ILE A 67 1.93 -5.88 -27.06
N LEU A 68 2.17 -7.12 -26.65
CA LEU A 68 1.94 -8.31 -27.47
C LEU A 68 0.44 -8.65 -27.55
N PRO A 69 0.00 -9.36 -28.60
CA PRO A 69 -1.41 -9.72 -28.76
C PRO A 69 -2.06 -10.45 -27.57
N ASP A 70 -1.29 -11.29 -26.87
CA ASP A 70 -1.73 -12.07 -25.70
C ASP A 70 -1.70 -11.30 -24.37
N GLN A 71 -1.21 -10.06 -24.38
CA GLN A 71 -1.16 -9.17 -23.22
C GLN A 71 -2.38 -8.24 -23.14
N PHE A 72 -3.16 -8.12 -24.22
CA PHE A 72 -4.42 -7.37 -24.19
C PHE A 72 -5.50 -8.09 -23.39
N ASP A 73 -6.32 -7.33 -22.66
CA ASP A 73 -7.43 -7.80 -21.83
C ASP A 73 -7.04 -8.81 -20.73
N LYS A 74 -5.74 -9.03 -20.53
CA LYS A 74 -5.18 -9.73 -19.39
C LYS A 74 -5.16 -8.79 -18.18
N MET A 75 -5.47 -9.34 -17.01
CA MET A 75 -5.46 -8.61 -15.74
C MET A 75 -4.03 -8.58 -15.18
N TYR A 76 -3.59 -7.39 -14.81
CA TYR A 76 -2.34 -7.09 -14.13
C TYR A 76 -2.68 -6.33 -12.83
N MET A 77 -1.75 -6.24 -11.89
CA MET A 77 -1.83 -5.26 -10.82
C MET A 77 -1.03 -4.01 -11.21
N LEU A 78 -1.61 -2.83 -10.98
CA LEU A 78 -0.89 -1.57 -10.97
C LEU A 78 -0.74 -1.13 -9.53
N SER A 79 0.50 -1.13 -9.03
CA SER A 79 0.85 -0.62 -7.71
C SER A 79 1.60 0.69 -7.84
N LEU A 80 1.25 1.67 -7.01
CA LEU A 80 1.88 2.97 -6.95
C LEU A 80 2.67 3.09 -5.64
N THR A 81 3.94 3.41 -5.75
CA THR A 81 4.78 3.78 -4.59
C THR A 81 5.26 5.21 -4.76
N CYS A 82 5.11 6.03 -3.72
CA CYS A 82 5.72 7.36 -3.68
C CYS A 82 7.14 7.21 -3.11
N GLU A 83 8.13 7.26 -3.99
CA GLU A 83 9.55 7.07 -3.66
C GLU A 83 10.17 8.32 -3.05
N SER A 84 9.61 9.47 -3.36
CA SER A 84 9.91 10.73 -2.70
C SER A 84 8.61 11.43 -2.29
N GLY A 85 8.76 12.41 -1.41
CA GLY A 85 7.66 13.27 -1.00
C GLY A 85 8.19 14.59 -0.42
N LEU A 86 7.33 15.32 0.27
CA LEU A 86 7.69 16.54 0.98
C LEU A 86 8.36 16.27 2.34
N GLY A 87 8.26 15.04 2.84
CA GLY A 87 8.75 14.70 4.17
C GLY A 87 7.88 15.27 5.30
N GLU A 88 6.70 15.80 4.98
CA GLU A 88 5.71 16.33 5.93
C GLU A 88 4.29 16.17 5.35
N GLY A 89 3.27 16.32 6.20
CA GLY A 89 1.89 16.52 5.76
C GLY A 89 1.24 15.32 5.05
N GLY A 90 1.76 14.11 5.31
CA GLY A 90 1.28 12.87 4.69
C GLY A 90 1.96 12.51 3.36
N PHE A 91 2.97 13.26 2.93
CA PHE A 91 3.70 13.02 1.69
C PHE A 91 5.13 12.57 1.99
N TYR A 92 5.30 11.29 2.34
CA TYR A 92 6.59 10.68 2.70
C TYR A 92 7.14 9.79 1.58
N GLY A 93 8.45 9.55 1.61
CA GLY A 93 9.07 8.55 0.74
C GLY A 93 8.77 7.12 1.18
N ALA A 94 8.96 6.17 0.27
CA ALA A 94 8.68 4.74 0.46
C ALA A 94 7.21 4.44 0.87
N GLU A 95 6.26 5.25 0.42
CA GLU A 95 4.82 5.08 0.70
C GLU A 95 4.15 4.20 -0.36
N MET A 96 3.46 3.14 0.05
CA MET A 96 2.56 2.41 -0.86
C MET A 96 1.26 3.20 -1.06
N CYS A 97 1.25 4.05 -2.08
CA CYS A 97 0.18 4.99 -2.41
C CYS A 97 -1.06 4.32 -3.06
N GLY A 98 -1.12 2.98 -3.06
CA GLY A 98 -2.29 2.20 -3.44
C GLY A 98 -2.10 1.33 -4.69
N GLU A 99 -2.99 0.34 -4.83
CA GLU A 99 -2.96 -0.62 -5.93
C GLU A 99 -4.36 -0.83 -6.54
N THR A 100 -4.39 -1.17 -7.83
CA THR A 100 -5.62 -1.50 -8.53
C THR A 100 -5.39 -2.51 -9.65
N ALA A 101 -6.35 -3.42 -9.85
CA ALA A 101 -6.28 -4.36 -10.95
C ALA A 101 -6.51 -3.62 -12.27
N VAL A 102 -5.63 -3.80 -13.25
CA VAL A 102 -5.70 -3.11 -14.55
C VAL A 102 -5.64 -4.07 -15.74
N SER A 103 -6.07 -3.60 -16.91
CA SER A 103 -5.82 -4.26 -18.19
C SER A 103 -5.57 -3.24 -19.30
N PHE A 104 -4.78 -3.63 -20.30
CA PHE A 104 -4.68 -2.88 -21.55
C PHE A 104 -5.77 -3.35 -22.51
N HIS A 105 -6.65 -2.45 -22.94
CA HIS A 105 -7.72 -2.74 -23.87
C HIS A 105 -7.52 -2.00 -25.19
N ARG A 106 -7.55 -2.72 -26.32
CA ARG A 106 -7.43 -2.09 -27.64
C ARG A 106 -8.80 -1.59 -28.11
N GLN A 107 -8.92 -0.28 -28.26
CA GLN A 107 -10.09 0.38 -28.84
C GLN A 107 -9.69 1.12 -30.11
N ASP A 108 -9.99 0.52 -31.27
CA ASP A 108 -9.68 1.05 -32.60
C ASP A 108 -8.18 1.39 -32.79
N LYS A 109 -7.86 2.69 -32.86
CA LYS A 109 -6.50 3.25 -33.00
C LYS A 109 -5.86 3.65 -31.66
N ASN A 110 -6.49 3.32 -30.55
CA ASN A 110 -6.01 3.62 -29.20
C ASN A 110 -5.89 2.35 -28.36
N VAL A 111 -5.08 2.44 -27.31
CA VAL A 111 -5.05 1.49 -26.20
C VAL A 111 -5.45 2.24 -24.95
N GLN A 112 -6.45 1.71 -24.25
CA GLN A 112 -6.90 2.21 -22.97
C GLN A 112 -6.23 1.42 -21.84
N LEU A 113 -5.86 2.12 -20.78
CA LEU A 113 -5.56 1.50 -19.49
C LEU A 113 -6.85 1.49 -18.67
N LEU A 114 -7.39 0.31 -18.40
CA LEU A 114 -8.64 0.14 -17.67
C LEU A 114 -8.36 -0.35 -16.26
N ALA A 115 -8.89 0.31 -15.24
CA ALA A 115 -9.06 -0.26 -13.91
C ALA A 115 -10.25 -1.23 -13.91
N ARG A 116 -9.97 -2.49 -13.56
CA ARG A 116 -10.92 -3.61 -13.56
C ARG A 116 -11.75 -3.60 -12.28
N ASN A 117 -13.06 -3.71 -12.40
CA ASN A 117 -13.92 -3.88 -11.25
C ASN A 117 -13.91 -5.35 -10.79
N THR A 118 -13.17 -5.64 -9.71
CA THR A 118 -13.02 -6.98 -9.12
C THR A 118 -14.00 -7.26 -7.98
N ARG A 119 -14.82 -6.26 -7.60
CA ARG A 119 -15.74 -6.35 -6.46
C ARG A 119 -16.97 -7.21 -6.74
N PHE A 120 -17.39 -7.32 -8.01
CA PHE A 120 -18.59 -8.04 -8.41
C PHE A 120 -18.20 -9.20 -9.32
N VAL A 121 -18.50 -10.42 -8.89
CA VAL A 121 -18.10 -11.64 -9.60
C VAL A 121 -19.30 -12.56 -9.82
N ALA A 122 -19.17 -13.46 -10.80
CA ALA A 122 -20.13 -14.52 -11.06
C ALA A 122 -19.41 -15.67 -11.78
N GLN A 123 -20.04 -16.84 -11.75
CA GLN A 123 -19.53 -18.05 -12.40
C GLN A 123 -19.12 -17.77 -13.86
N PRO A 124 -17.87 -18.05 -14.26
CA PRO A 124 -17.42 -17.84 -15.63
C PRO A 124 -18.30 -18.53 -16.66
N ASN A 125 -18.52 -17.88 -17.80
CA ASN A 125 -19.38 -18.30 -18.92
C ASN A 125 -20.88 -18.42 -18.59
N SER A 126 -21.33 -17.91 -17.44
CA SER A 126 -22.76 -17.93 -17.06
C SER A 126 -23.54 -16.73 -17.63
N PRO A 127 -24.88 -16.82 -17.73
CA PRO A 127 -25.72 -15.64 -17.96
C PRO A 127 -25.50 -14.54 -16.93
N MET A 128 -25.21 -14.91 -15.69
CA MET A 128 -24.99 -13.95 -14.62
C MET A 128 -23.67 -13.19 -14.77
N GLU A 129 -22.59 -13.83 -15.24
CA GLU A 129 -21.34 -13.13 -15.58
C GLU A 129 -21.58 -12.02 -16.61
N ARG A 130 -22.39 -12.30 -17.64
CA ARG A 130 -22.78 -11.27 -18.63
C ARG A 130 -23.62 -10.17 -18.02
N ALA A 131 -24.50 -10.48 -17.07
CA ALA A 131 -25.29 -9.49 -16.36
C ALA A 131 -24.42 -8.60 -15.47
N VAL A 132 -23.52 -9.18 -14.67
CA VAL A 132 -22.53 -8.47 -13.84
C VAL A 132 -21.68 -7.53 -14.69
N LYS A 133 -21.10 -8.02 -15.80
CA LYS A 133 -20.30 -7.20 -16.74
C LYS A 133 -21.08 -6.05 -17.38
N ARG A 134 -22.41 -6.14 -17.49
CA ARG A 134 -23.26 -5.06 -18.01
C ARG A 134 -23.72 -4.09 -16.92
N SER A 135 -23.79 -4.55 -15.67
CA SER A 135 -24.31 -3.79 -14.54
C SER A 135 -23.24 -2.97 -13.83
N PHE A 136 -21.99 -3.45 -13.83
CA PHE A 136 -20.89 -2.82 -13.11
C PHE A 136 -19.76 -2.47 -14.08
N SER A 137 -19.46 -1.17 -14.15
CA SER A 137 -18.47 -0.63 -15.09
C SER A 137 -17.04 -0.79 -14.56
N ASP A 138 -16.12 -1.02 -15.49
CA ASP A 138 -14.69 -0.71 -15.32
C ASP A 138 -14.47 0.81 -15.45
N SER A 139 -13.28 1.30 -15.11
CA SER A 139 -12.92 2.71 -15.24
C SER A 139 -11.72 2.91 -16.19
N ILE A 140 -11.77 3.94 -17.02
CA ILE A 140 -10.63 4.31 -17.87
C ILE A 140 -9.68 5.19 -17.06
N LEU A 141 -8.45 4.72 -16.84
CA LEU A 141 -7.39 5.48 -16.19
C LEU A 141 -6.63 6.38 -17.18
N GLY A 142 -6.55 5.96 -18.44
CA GLY A 142 -5.88 6.72 -19.50
C GLY A 142 -6.06 6.08 -20.86
N SER A 143 -5.67 6.81 -21.91
CA SER A 143 -5.74 6.33 -23.30
C SER A 143 -4.55 6.85 -24.09
N ALA A 144 -3.87 5.96 -24.81
CA ALA A 144 -2.75 6.28 -25.67
C ALA A 144 -3.04 5.89 -27.12
N LYS A 145 -2.55 6.70 -28.07
CA LYS A 145 -2.63 6.37 -29.50
C LYS A 145 -1.65 5.25 -29.82
N ILE A 146 -2.00 4.41 -30.79
CA ILE A 146 -1.05 3.48 -31.40
C ILE A 146 -0.09 4.29 -32.28
N GLU A 147 1.20 4.23 -31.97
CA GLU A 147 2.23 5.11 -32.55
C GLU A 147 2.83 4.55 -33.85
N SER A 148 2.58 3.28 -34.17
CA SER A 148 3.11 2.62 -35.37
C SER A 148 2.18 1.56 -35.94
N LEU A 149 2.45 1.16 -37.18
CA LEU A 149 1.99 -0.13 -37.70
C LEU A 149 2.44 -1.27 -36.76
N PRO A 150 1.66 -2.38 -36.67
CA PRO A 150 2.04 -3.51 -35.85
C PRO A 150 3.41 -4.06 -36.24
N HIS A 151 4.15 -4.59 -35.25
CA HIS A 151 5.42 -5.25 -35.53
C HIS A 151 5.22 -6.38 -36.56
N PRO A 152 6.05 -6.49 -37.63
CA PRO A 152 5.80 -7.38 -38.76
C PRO A 152 5.71 -8.86 -38.35
N GLU A 153 6.53 -9.29 -37.39
CA GLU A 153 6.55 -10.68 -36.90
C GLU A 153 5.69 -10.86 -35.64
N ARG A 154 6.06 -10.20 -34.54
CA ARG A 154 5.39 -10.29 -33.23
C ARG A 154 3.93 -9.82 -33.20
N LYS A 155 3.50 -9.05 -34.21
CA LYS A 155 2.16 -8.41 -34.29
C LYS A 155 1.80 -7.53 -33.09
N SER A 156 2.79 -7.14 -32.29
CA SER A 156 2.66 -6.24 -31.16
C SER A 156 2.37 -4.81 -31.60
N LEU A 157 1.81 -4.04 -30.68
CA LEU A 157 1.49 -2.63 -30.84
C LEU A 157 2.40 -1.78 -29.96
N LEU A 158 2.66 -0.55 -30.40
CA LEU A 158 3.49 0.41 -29.68
C LEU A 158 2.64 1.61 -29.26
N ILE A 159 2.72 1.99 -27.98
CA ILE A 159 2.07 3.20 -27.45
C ILE A 159 3.08 4.08 -26.72
N ASP A 160 2.83 5.38 -26.72
CA ASP A 160 3.56 6.35 -25.89
C ASP A 160 3.09 6.25 -24.44
N LEU A 161 3.97 5.78 -23.55
CA LEU A 161 3.65 5.58 -22.14
C LEU A 161 3.43 6.91 -21.41
N GLY A 162 3.99 8.01 -21.92
CA GLY A 162 3.80 9.35 -21.37
C GLY A 162 2.33 9.78 -21.39
N ALA A 163 1.55 9.32 -22.38
CA ALA A 163 0.11 9.59 -22.45
C ALA A 163 -0.69 8.94 -21.31
N LEU A 164 -0.11 7.96 -20.61
CA LEU A 164 -0.74 7.28 -19.48
C LEU A 164 -0.13 7.76 -18.15
N LEU A 165 1.20 7.77 -18.02
CA LEU A 165 1.88 7.91 -16.74
C LEU A 165 2.51 9.30 -16.48
N LEU A 166 2.76 10.11 -17.52
CA LEU A 166 3.13 11.52 -17.34
C LEU A 166 1.86 12.38 -17.28
N THR A 167 0.99 12.01 -16.36
CA THR A 167 -0.26 12.69 -16.05
C THR A 167 -0.41 12.76 -14.53
N ASP A 168 -1.36 13.55 -14.02
CA ASP A 168 -1.74 13.48 -12.60
C ASP A 168 -2.61 12.24 -12.33
N LEU A 169 -2.15 11.08 -12.80
CA LEU A 169 -2.81 9.80 -12.56
C LEU A 169 -3.10 9.70 -11.06
N PRO A 170 -2.13 9.84 -10.12
CA PRO A 170 -2.38 9.63 -8.69
C PRO A 170 -3.39 10.58 -8.06
N MET A 171 -3.76 11.68 -8.74
CA MET A 171 -4.49 12.81 -8.17
C MET A 171 -3.74 13.48 -7.02
N MET A 172 -2.41 13.54 -7.10
CA MET A 172 -1.57 14.19 -6.11
C MET A 172 -1.85 15.70 -6.04
N GLY A 173 -2.17 16.35 -7.16
CA GLY A 173 -2.57 17.75 -7.15
C GLY A 173 -3.79 18.02 -6.27
N TYR A 174 -4.75 17.09 -6.27
CA TYR A 174 -5.93 17.15 -5.39
C TYR A 174 -5.56 16.96 -3.92
N ALA A 175 -4.71 15.96 -3.62
CA ALA A 175 -4.27 15.71 -2.25
C ALA A 175 -3.46 16.88 -1.67
N LEU A 176 -2.57 17.49 -2.44
CA LEU A 176 -1.83 18.69 -2.02
C LEU A 176 -2.78 19.87 -1.74
N GLU A 177 -3.82 20.03 -2.55
CA GLU A 177 -4.86 21.06 -2.34
C GLU A 177 -5.71 20.76 -1.09
N GLU A 178 -5.95 19.49 -0.78
CA GLU A 178 -6.60 19.07 0.46
C GLU A 178 -5.74 19.39 1.69
N SER A 179 -4.46 18.98 1.67
CA SER A 179 -3.55 19.10 2.81
C SER A 179 -3.12 20.53 3.09
N PHE A 180 -2.80 21.31 2.06
CA PHE A 180 -2.21 22.65 2.22
C PHE A 180 -3.14 23.80 1.85
N ARG A 181 -4.31 23.51 1.26
CA ARG A 181 -5.19 24.54 0.66
C ARG A 181 -4.50 25.38 -0.42
N ILE A 182 -3.49 24.80 -1.08
CA ILE A 182 -2.76 25.40 -2.20
C ILE A 182 -3.04 24.58 -3.46
N PRO A 183 -3.56 25.18 -4.55
CA PRO A 183 -3.94 24.45 -5.75
C PRO A 183 -2.72 24.17 -6.63
N TYR A 184 -1.91 23.20 -6.24
CA TYR A 184 -0.83 22.70 -7.09
C TYR A 184 -1.43 21.93 -8.28
N ARG A 185 -0.83 22.11 -9.46
CA ARG A 185 -1.23 21.44 -10.70
C ARG A 185 -0.04 20.69 -11.28
N PHE A 186 -0.31 19.48 -11.78
CA PHE A 186 0.67 18.71 -12.51
C PHE A 186 1.14 19.46 -13.75
N ASP A 187 2.44 19.48 -13.96
CA ASP A 187 3.10 20.16 -15.07
C ASP A 187 3.77 19.12 -15.99
N PRO A 188 3.11 18.74 -17.11
CA PRO A 188 3.64 17.75 -18.03
C PRO A 188 4.97 18.16 -18.67
N LYS A 189 5.25 19.47 -18.80
CA LYS A 189 6.44 19.95 -19.53
C LYS A 189 7.73 19.77 -18.73
N ASN A 190 7.62 19.81 -17.41
CA ASN A 190 8.74 19.63 -16.49
C ASN A 190 8.68 18.28 -15.76
N SER A 191 7.79 17.38 -16.20
CA SER A 191 7.71 16.00 -15.72
C SER A 191 8.41 15.06 -16.71
N SER A 192 9.02 14.00 -16.20
CA SER A 192 9.80 13.08 -17.04
C SER A 192 9.83 11.66 -16.49
N PHE A 193 10.27 10.71 -17.31
CA PHE A 193 10.55 9.35 -16.87
C PHE A 193 11.97 9.24 -16.31
N GLY A 194 12.08 8.70 -15.10
CA GLY A 194 13.35 8.40 -14.45
C GLY A 194 13.85 7.00 -14.77
N LEU A 195 14.01 6.20 -13.72
CA LEU A 195 14.36 4.79 -13.76
C LEU A 195 13.31 3.95 -14.51
N LEU A 196 13.80 3.04 -15.35
CA LEU A 196 12.99 2.02 -16.02
C LEU A 196 13.66 0.66 -15.78
N LYS A 197 12.98 -0.23 -15.07
CA LYS A 197 13.41 -1.62 -14.87
C LYS A 197 12.32 -2.57 -15.38
N SER A 198 12.73 -3.73 -15.81
CA SER A 198 11.83 -4.78 -16.28
C SER A 198 12.38 -6.11 -15.82
N PHE A 199 11.50 -6.89 -15.20
CA PHE A 199 11.79 -8.21 -14.66
C PHE A 199 10.83 -9.22 -15.31
N GLU A 200 10.95 -10.49 -14.92
CA GLU A 200 10.13 -11.56 -15.50
C GLU A 200 8.62 -11.33 -15.26
N ARG A 201 8.24 -10.86 -14.06
CA ARG A 201 6.83 -10.80 -13.62
C ARG A 201 6.30 -9.38 -13.38
N ASN A 202 7.13 -8.36 -13.56
CA ASN A 202 6.76 -6.97 -13.38
C ASN A 202 7.67 -6.03 -14.18
N ILE A 203 7.17 -4.81 -14.41
CA ILE A 203 7.97 -3.67 -14.85
C ILE A 203 7.86 -2.55 -13.81
N GLU A 204 8.95 -1.83 -13.61
CA GLU A 204 9.01 -0.68 -12.70
C GLU A 204 9.31 0.57 -13.52
N ILE A 205 8.41 1.55 -13.44
CA ILE A 205 8.50 2.80 -14.18
C ILE A 205 8.45 3.96 -13.19
N GLU A 206 9.56 4.70 -13.09
CA GLU A 206 9.60 5.94 -12.31
C GLU A 206 9.12 7.13 -13.16
N THR A 207 8.24 7.93 -12.60
CA THR A 207 7.97 9.29 -13.07
C THR A 207 8.46 10.30 -12.05
N ILE A 208 9.18 11.30 -12.54
CA ILE A 208 9.56 12.49 -11.80
C ILE A 208 8.48 13.53 -12.14
N ALA A 209 7.47 13.63 -11.28
CA ALA A 209 6.30 14.46 -11.50
C ALA A 209 6.50 15.85 -10.88
N HIS A 210 6.38 16.89 -11.70
CA HIS A 210 6.43 18.27 -11.26
C HIS A 210 5.03 18.80 -10.97
N TYR A 211 4.86 19.40 -9.80
CA TYR A 211 3.65 20.10 -9.40
C TYR A 211 3.98 21.56 -9.10
N ALA A 212 3.17 22.48 -9.63
CA ALA A 212 3.42 23.91 -9.48
C ALA A 212 2.14 24.70 -9.21
N THR A 213 2.31 25.86 -8.59
CA THR A 213 1.28 26.89 -8.44
C THR A 213 1.85 28.27 -8.74
N GLU A 214 1.12 29.10 -9.49
CA GLU A 214 1.57 30.47 -9.81
C GLU A 214 1.33 31.44 -8.66
N HIS A 215 0.28 31.19 -7.87
CA HIS A 215 -0.23 32.10 -6.86
C HIS A 215 -0.58 31.34 -5.57
N PRO A 216 0.41 31.07 -4.69
CA PRO A 216 0.11 30.56 -3.36
C PRO A 216 -0.78 31.58 -2.63
N PRO A 217 -1.78 31.12 -1.86
CA PRO A 217 -2.71 32.00 -1.18
C PRO A 217 -1.96 32.92 -0.20
N LEU A 218 -2.30 34.21 -0.23
CA LEU A 218 -1.78 35.15 0.75
C LEU A 218 -2.38 34.84 2.12
N PRO A 219 -1.61 34.98 3.22
CA PRO A 219 -2.16 34.88 4.56
C PRO A 219 -3.36 35.84 4.71
N PRO A 220 -4.46 35.41 5.35
CA PRO A 220 -5.59 36.29 5.57
C PRO A 220 -5.15 37.55 6.34
N LEU A 221 -5.60 38.72 5.90
CA LEU A 221 -5.38 39.96 6.65
C LEU A 221 -6.21 39.92 7.93
N MET A 222 -5.54 39.91 9.08
CA MET A 222 -6.18 39.76 10.38
C MET A 222 -6.13 41.04 11.20
N PRO A 223 -7.23 41.41 11.89
CA PRO A 223 -7.19 42.45 12.90
C PRO A 223 -6.19 42.15 14.02
N PRO A 224 -5.53 43.16 14.62
CA PRO A 224 -4.67 42.94 15.78
C PRO A 224 -5.43 42.24 16.92
N GLY A 225 -4.86 41.16 17.46
CA GLY A 225 -5.42 40.42 18.59
C GLY A 225 -6.43 39.33 18.24
N THR A 226 -6.75 39.12 16.95
CA THR A 226 -7.51 37.92 16.53
C THR A 226 -6.59 36.73 16.31
N PRO A 227 -6.87 35.53 16.86
CA PRO A 227 -6.13 34.33 16.52
C PRO A 227 -6.40 33.91 15.06
N PRO A 228 -5.40 33.42 14.32
CA PRO A 228 -5.60 32.92 12.96
C PRO A 228 -6.66 31.83 12.89
N PRO A 229 -7.51 31.82 11.83
CA PRO A 229 -8.36 30.67 11.60
C PRO A 229 -7.46 29.43 11.46
N PRO A 230 -7.89 28.26 11.97
CA PRO A 230 -7.14 27.03 11.83
C PRO A 230 -7.10 26.67 10.36
N THR A 231 -6.03 27.08 9.69
CA THR A 231 -5.74 26.81 8.29
C THR A 231 -4.39 26.11 8.25
N PRO A 232 -4.25 25.03 7.47
CA PRO A 232 -2.97 24.34 7.40
C PRO A 232 -1.92 25.32 6.86
N PRO A 233 -0.71 25.34 7.45
CA PRO A 233 0.38 26.17 6.94
C PRO A 233 0.79 25.70 5.54
N PRO A 234 1.43 26.56 4.73
CA PRO A 234 2.09 26.10 3.52
C PRO A 234 3.19 25.06 3.84
N PRO A 235 3.61 24.24 2.86
CA PRO A 235 4.76 23.35 3.04
C PRO A 235 6.00 24.12 3.49
N ARG A 236 6.72 23.54 4.46
CA ARG A 236 7.92 24.09 5.12
C ARG A 236 9.21 23.48 4.60
N ASN A 237 9.16 22.26 4.10
CA ASN A 237 10.33 21.51 3.63
C ASN A 237 10.72 21.85 2.18
N LEU A 238 9.96 22.72 1.50
CA LEU A 238 10.26 23.17 0.14
C LEU A 238 11.17 24.39 0.11
N PRO A 239 12.22 24.41 -0.74
CA PRO A 239 13.00 25.61 -1.00
C PRO A 239 12.19 26.76 -1.63
N ASP A 240 11.22 26.44 -2.49
CA ASP A 240 10.24 27.37 -3.07
C ASP A 240 8.85 26.76 -2.96
N VAL A 241 7.95 27.40 -2.20
CA VAL A 241 6.58 26.94 -1.96
C VAL A 241 5.74 26.82 -3.24
N ARG A 242 6.20 27.32 -4.38
CA ARG A 242 5.43 27.29 -5.63
C ARG A 242 5.67 26.04 -6.47
N SER A 243 6.67 25.23 -6.12
CA SER A 243 7.17 24.15 -6.96
C SER A 243 7.64 22.98 -6.12
N LEU A 244 7.28 21.78 -6.53
CA LEU A 244 7.73 20.55 -5.89
C LEU A 244 7.83 19.41 -6.91
N LEU A 245 8.72 18.45 -6.62
CA LEU A 245 8.90 17.22 -7.38
C LEU A 245 8.48 16.04 -6.51
N VAL A 246 7.66 15.16 -7.07
CA VAL A 246 7.31 13.87 -6.46
C VAL A 246 7.74 12.76 -7.40
N HIS A 247 8.48 11.80 -6.86
CA HIS A 247 8.89 10.61 -7.59
C HIS A 247 7.87 9.52 -7.33
N PHE A 248 7.14 9.13 -8.37
CA PHE A 248 6.23 7.99 -8.33
C PHE A 248 6.85 6.80 -9.03
N ARG A 249 6.70 5.63 -8.45
CA ARG A 249 7.03 4.36 -9.07
C ARG A 249 5.75 3.60 -9.35
N TYR A 250 5.53 3.31 -10.64
CA TYR A 250 4.44 2.48 -11.10
C TYR A 250 4.98 1.08 -11.37
N SER A 251 4.49 0.11 -10.61
CA SER A 251 4.72 -1.31 -10.85
C SER A 251 3.54 -1.91 -11.60
N PHE A 252 3.76 -2.44 -12.81
CA PHE A 252 2.78 -3.32 -13.46
C PHE A 252 3.25 -4.76 -13.28
N SER A 253 2.50 -5.55 -12.52
CA SER A 253 2.86 -6.92 -12.18
C SER A 253 1.80 -7.93 -12.61
N GLU A 254 2.23 -9.15 -12.88
CA GLU A 254 1.31 -10.27 -13.04
C GLU A 254 0.76 -10.73 -11.69
N LEU A 255 -0.54 -11.04 -11.65
CA LEU A 255 -1.13 -11.71 -10.49
C LEU A 255 -0.45 -13.08 -10.25
N PRO A 256 -0.46 -13.58 -9.00
CA PRO A 256 0.00 -14.94 -8.69
C PRO A 256 -0.66 -16.00 -9.58
N PRO A 257 0.06 -17.10 -9.88
CA PRO A 257 -0.49 -18.19 -10.67
C PRO A 257 -1.74 -18.79 -9.98
N PRO A 258 -2.67 -19.42 -10.72
CA PRO A 258 -3.84 -20.04 -10.13
C PRO A 258 -3.49 -21.17 -9.13
N GLY A 259 -4.49 -21.64 -8.38
CA GLY A 259 -4.35 -22.76 -7.44
C GLY A 259 -4.21 -22.38 -5.97
N PHE A 260 -4.28 -21.08 -5.64
CA PHE A 260 -4.47 -20.65 -4.26
C PHE A 260 -5.87 -21.02 -3.78
N ALA A 261 -5.96 -21.58 -2.58
CA ALA A 261 -7.23 -21.82 -1.90
C ALA A 261 -7.54 -20.63 -0.98
N PRO A 262 -8.55 -19.80 -1.30
CA PRO A 262 -8.99 -18.73 -0.39
C PRO A 262 -9.49 -19.31 0.94
N ARG A 263 -9.42 -18.53 2.02
CA ARG A 263 -10.01 -18.90 3.32
C ARG A 263 -10.99 -17.83 3.76
N PHE A 264 -12.16 -18.22 4.26
CA PHE A 264 -13.16 -17.25 4.69
C PHE A 264 -12.68 -16.45 5.90
N ALA A 265 -13.11 -15.19 5.98
CA ALA A 265 -12.97 -14.39 7.18
C ALA A 265 -13.99 -14.78 8.24
N ASP A 266 -13.59 -14.69 9.51
CA ASP A 266 -14.42 -14.95 10.69
C ASP A 266 -14.26 -13.78 11.67
N ASP A 267 -15.36 -13.23 12.15
CA ASP A 267 -15.37 -12.04 12.99
C ASP A 267 -14.75 -12.27 14.39
N ARG A 268 -14.52 -13.54 14.79
CA ARG A 268 -13.82 -13.90 16.03
C ARG A 268 -12.30 -13.68 15.92
N VAL A 269 -11.75 -13.67 14.70
CA VAL A 269 -10.30 -13.61 14.45
C VAL A 269 -9.98 -12.49 13.47
N GLY A 270 -9.29 -11.45 13.95
CA GLY A 270 -9.06 -10.21 13.22
C GLY A 270 -8.07 -10.36 12.07
N HIS A 271 -8.56 -10.65 10.86
CA HIS A 271 -7.77 -10.63 9.63
C HIS A 271 -8.22 -9.54 8.65
N PHE A 272 -7.29 -8.90 7.96
CA PHE A 272 -7.60 -8.19 6.73
C PHE A 272 -8.24 -9.14 5.73
N PHE A 273 -9.16 -8.64 4.91
CA PHE A 273 -9.87 -9.48 3.95
C PHE A 273 -10.23 -8.68 2.71
N THR A 274 -10.27 -9.39 1.57
CA THR A 274 -10.92 -8.90 0.37
C THR A 274 -12.39 -9.32 0.41
N GLN A 275 -13.27 -8.46 -0.05
CA GLN A 275 -14.70 -8.71 -0.08
C GLN A 275 -15.21 -8.66 -1.51
N VAL A 276 -15.79 -9.78 -1.97
CA VAL A 276 -16.44 -9.88 -3.27
C VAL A 276 -17.94 -10.08 -3.08
N GLN A 277 -18.71 -9.50 -4.00
CA GLN A 277 -20.12 -9.78 -4.19
C GLN A 277 -20.23 -10.85 -5.26
N ASP A 278 -20.49 -12.07 -4.82
CA ASP A 278 -20.57 -13.26 -5.66
C ASP A 278 -22.02 -13.56 -6.05
N TYR A 279 -22.32 -13.34 -7.34
CA TYR A 279 -23.62 -13.60 -7.95
C TYR A 279 -23.70 -15.00 -8.59
N SER A 280 -22.73 -15.89 -8.36
CA SER A 280 -22.70 -17.22 -8.98
C SER A 280 -23.92 -18.08 -8.64
N THR A 281 -24.54 -17.84 -7.48
CA THR A 281 -25.75 -18.52 -7.05
C THR A 281 -26.68 -17.58 -6.25
N ASP A 282 -27.99 -17.77 -6.39
CA ASP A 282 -29.03 -17.12 -5.59
C ASP A 282 -29.49 -17.98 -4.40
N SER A 283 -28.92 -19.18 -4.23
CA SER A 283 -29.24 -20.10 -3.13
C SER A 283 -28.62 -19.69 -1.80
N ASN A 284 -27.56 -18.88 -1.83
CA ASN A 284 -26.88 -18.43 -0.63
C ASN A 284 -27.64 -17.25 -0.02
N PHE A 285 -27.88 -17.30 1.29
CA PHE A 285 -28.49 -16.17 2.00
C PHE A 285 -27.65 -14.89 1.91
N GLU A 286 -26.32 -15.04 1.88
CA GLU A 286 -25.38 -13.94 1.69
C GLU A 286 -24.61 -14.13 0.38
N SER A 287 -24.73 -13.15 -0.52
CA SER A 287 -23.91 -13.06 -1.73
C SER A 287 -22.50 -12.52 -1.47
N SER A 288 -22.28 -11.93 -0.30
CA SER A 288 -20.97 -11.38 0.04
C SER A 288 -20.05 -12.49 0.54
N ARG A 289 -18.90 -12.66 -0.11
CA ARG A 289 -17.81 -13.53 0.36
C ARG A 289 -16.65 -12.66 0.82
N ARG A 290 -16.08 -13.00 1.98
CA ARG A 290 -14.92 -12.33 2.58
C ARG A 290 -13.78 -13.33 2.66
N TYR A 291 -12.67 -13.07 1.99
CA TYR A 291 -11.49 -13.94 2.01
C TYR A 291 -10.36 -13.26 2.76
N ILE A 292 -9.81 -13.92 3.78
CA ILE A 292 -8.68 -13.37 4.54
C ILE A 292 -7.47 -13.17 3.66
N HIS A 293 -6.69 -12.15 3.96
CA HIS A 293 -5.38 -11.94 3.37
C HIS A 293 -4.40 -12.93 3.98
N ARG A 294 -3.75 -13.76 3.15
CA ARG A 294 -2.71 -14.67 3.64
C ARG A 294 -1.74 -15.07 2.53
N TRP A 295 -0.52 -15.44 2.93
CA TRP A 295 0.47 -16.03 2.04
C TRP A 295 0.11 -17.47 1.63
N ARG A 296 0.53 -17.88 0.44
CA ARG A 296 0.46 -19.27 0.00
C ARG A 296 1.55 -20.10 0.69
N LEU A 297 1.17 -20.85 1.72
CA LEU A 297 2.06 -21.80 2.40
C LEU A 297 1.61 -23.25 2.20
N GLU A 298 2.48 -24.02 1.54
CA GLU A 298 2.31 -25.46 1.34
C GLU A 298 3.54 -26.19 1.87
N LYS A 299 3.35 -27.27 2.63
CA LYS A 299 4.47 -28.10 3.08
C LYS A 299 5.20 -28.70 1.89
N GLN A 300 6.53 -28.66 1.93
CA GLN A 300 7.37 -29.42 1.01
C GLN A 300 7.10 -30.93 1.15
N GLU A 301 7.11 -31.44 2.38
CA GLU A 301 6.76 -32.81 2.72
C GLU A 301 5.35 -32.87 3.31
N ARG A 302 4.35 -33.14 2.46
CA ARG A 302 2.91 -33.04 2.83
C ARG A 302 2.52 -33.91 4.04
N SER A 303 3.14 -35.09 4.21
CA SER A 303 2.83 -36.02 5.29
C SER A 303 3.64 -35.80 6.57
N ALA A 304 4.64 -34.92 6.55
CA ALA A 304 5.45 -34.64 7.73
C ALA A 304 4.66 -33.79 8.73
N GLU A 305 4.77 -34.11 10.02
CA GLU A 305 4.20 -33.31 11.11
C GLU A 305 4.77 -31.88 11.07
N LEU A 306 6.08 -31.76 10.87
CA LEU A 306 6.81 -30.51 10.72
C LEU A 306 7.62 -30.52 9.41
N SER A 307 7.40 -29.53 8.53
CA SER A 307 8.08 -29.41 7.23
C SER A 307 8.37 -27.96 6.91
N ARG A 308 9.47 -27.69 6.18
CA ARG A 308 9.64 -26.38 5.52
C ARG A 308 8.52 -26.17 4.49
N PRO A 309 8.09 -24.92 4.25
CA PRO A 309 7.20 -24.64 3.12
C PRO A 309 7.95 -24.82 1.80
N LYS A 310 7.22 -25.10 0.71
CA LYS A 310 7.76 -25.11 -0.65
C LYS A 310 8.35 -23.75 -1.04
N GLN A 311 7.71 -22.68 -0.57
CA GLN A 311 8.16 -21.30 -0.73
C GLN A 311 8.04 -20.62 0.64
N PRO A 312 9.16 -20.32 1.32
CA PRO A 312 9.14 -19.54 2.55
C PRO A 312 8.80 -18.08 2.24
N ILE A 313 8.27 -17.37 3.24
CA ILE A 313 8.09 -15.93 3.20
C ILE A 313 9.45 -15.30 3.52
N VAL A 314 10.03 -14.57 2.57
CA VAL A 314 11.39 -14.03 2.71
C VAL A 314 11.31 -12.51 2.81
N PHE A 315 11.67 -11.96 3.98
CA PHE A 315 11.82 -10.52 4.15
C PHE A 315 13.28 -10.10 3.95
N TRP A 316 13.49 -9.05 3.16
CA TRP A 316 14.80 -8.45 2.95
C TRP A 316 14.93 -7.15 3.74
N LEU A 317 15.91 -7.11 4.62
CA LEU A 317 16.32 -5.89 5.29
C LEU A 317 17.03 -5.00 4.27
N ASP A 318 16.45 -3.85 3.97
CA ASP A 318 17.04 -2.84 3.08
C ASP A 318 18.39 -2.37 3.65
N ASN A 319 19.30 -1.99 2.76
CA ASN A 319 20.61 -1.48 3.14
C ASN A 319 20.53 -0.08 3.79
N THR A 320 19.39 0.59 3.71
CA THR A 320 19.10 1.86 4.40
C THR A 320 18.93 1.72 5.92
N ILE A 321 18.63 0.53 6.43
CA ILE A 321 18.47 0.28 7.87
C ILE A 321 19.83 0.44 8.58
N PRO A 322 19.93 1.28 9.64
CA PRO A 322 21.14 1.42 10.44
C PRO A 322 21.63 0.07 10.97
N LEU A 323 22.96 -0.15 10.92
CA LEU A 323 23.57 -1.44 11.22
C LEU A 323 23.22 -1.96 12.62
N GLU A 324 23.16 -1.07 13.59
CA GLU A 324 22.87 -1.34 14.99
C GLU A 324 21.42 -1.84 15.24
N TYR A 325 20.49 -1.60 14.31
CA TYR A 325 19.06 -1.93 14.47
C TYR A 325 18.64 -3.18 13.71
N ARG A 326 19.48 -3.68 12.79
CA ARG A 326 19.16 -4.82 11.92
C ARG A 326 18.87 -6.10 12.69
N ASP A 327 19.54 -6.32 13.82
CA ASP A 327 19.34 -7.53 14.63
C ASP A 327 17.99 -7.51 15.37
N ALA A 328 17.59 -6.37 15.92
CA ALA A 328 16.27 -6.20 16.56
C ALA A 328 15.13 -6.44 15.57
N ILE A 329 15.22 -5.83 14.37
CA ILE A 329 14.22 -6.01 13.31
C ILE A 329 14.18 -7.48 12.87
N ARG A 330 15.34 -8.12 12.68
CA ARG A 330 15.41 -9.55 12.33
C ARG A 330 14.74 -10.43 13.37
N GLU A 331 14.97 -10.16 14.66
CA GLU A 331 14.36 -10.91 15.76
C GLU A 331 12.83 -10.78 15.75
N GLY A 332 12.30 -9.56 15.62
CA GLY A 332 10.85 -9.32 15.54
C GLY A 332 10.19 -10.03 14.37
N VAL A 333 10.84 -10.06 13.21
CA VAL A 333 10.33 -10.78 12.02
C VAL A 333 10.32 -12.29 12.25
N LEU A 334 11.43 -12.86 12.74
CA LEU A 334 11.57 -14.31 12.93
C LEU A 334 10.72 -14.84 14.09
N LEU A 335 10.24 -13.97 14.98
CA LEU A 335 9.41 -14.34 16.12
C LEU A 335 8.15 -15.14 15.72
N TRP A 336 7.56 -14.80 14.57
CA TRP A 336 6.38 -15.46 14.00
C TRP A 336 6.60 -16.95 13.68
N ASN A 337 7.83 -17.40 13.48
CA ASN A 337 8.12 -18.83 13.28
C ASN A 337 7.66 -19.68 14.47
N LYS A 338 7.62 -19.14 15.70
CA LYS A 338 7.07 -19.84 16.87
C LYS A 338 5.61 -20.29 16.64
N ALA A 339 4.80 -19.46 15.96
CA ALA A 339 3.41 -19.78 15.65
C ALA A 339 3.30 -20.75 14.47
N PHE A 340 4.10 -20.56 13.43
CA PHE A 340 4.14 -21.46 12.27
C PHE A 340 4.59 -22.89 12.63
N GLU A 341 5.54 -23.02 13.55
CA GLU A 341 6.01 -24.34 14.02
C GLU A 341 4.89 -25.14 14.69
N ARG A 342 4.01 -24.48 15.45
CA ARG A 342 2.86 -25.15 16.10
C ARG A 342 1.85 -25.73 15.11
N ILE A 343 1.80 -25.19 13.90
CA ILE A 343 0.91 -25.67 12.83
C ILE A 343 1.65 -26.51 11.78
N GLY A 344 2.89 -26.90 12.08
CA GLY A 344 3.66 -27.86 11.31
C GLY A 344 4.51 -27.25 10.20
N PHE A 345 4.75 -25.94 10.21
CA PHE A 345 5.71 -25.29 9.32
C PHE A 345 7.00 -24.96 10.06
N LYS A 346 8.12 -25.52 9.61
CA LYS A 346 9.45 -25.14 10.08
C LYS A 346 10.00 -24.03 9.21
N GLU A 347 10.56 -22.98 9.82
CA GLU A 347 11.21 -21.87 9.08
C GLU A 347 10.28 -21.33 7.97
N ALA A 348 9.03 -21.03 8.33
CA ALA A 348 8.07 -20.46 7.40
C ALA A 348 8.49 -19.08 6.92
N ILE A 349 9.15 -18.32 7.80
CA ILE A 349 9.68 -16.98 7.55
C ILE A 349 11.20 -17.02 7.59
N GLU A 350 11.83 -16.40 6.59
CA GLU A 350 13.26 -16.13 6.50
C GLU A 350 13.52 -14.62 6.47
N VAL A 351 14.66 -14.21 7.02
CA VAL A 351 15.16 -12.83 6.90
C VAL A 351 16.51 -12.84 6.20
N LYS A 352 16.66 -11.97 5.20
CA LYS A 352 17.90 -11.77 4.45
C LYS A 352 18.32 -10.32 4.52
N GLN A 353 19.62 -10.07 4.33
CA GLN A 353 20.15 -8.72 4.23
C GLN A 353 20.36 -8.38 2.76
N GLN A 354 19.82 -7.25 2.31
CA GLN A 354 20.17 -6.70 1.01
C GLN A 354 21.64 -6.23 1.03
N PRO A 355 22.48 -6.67 0.08
CA PRO A 355 23.83 -6.13 -0.09
C PRO A 355 23.81 -4.65 -0.46
N ASP A 356 24.84 -3.90 -0.07
CA ASP A 356 24.98 -2.48 -0.42
C ASP A 356 25.14 -2.27 -1.95
N ASP A 357 25.60 -3.30 -2.67
CA ASP A 357 25.81 -3.33 -4.12
C ASP A 357 24.71 -4.11 -4.89
N ALA A 358 23.56 -4.35 -4.25
CA ALA A 358 22.44 -5.05 -4.89
C ALA A 358 22.00 -4.34 -6.20
N ASP A 359 21.82 -5.12 -7.26
CA ASP A 359 21.34 -4.65 -8.56
C ASP A 359 19.81 -4.72 -8.71
N TRP A 360 19.15 -5.46 -7.80
CA TRP A 360 17.70 -5.53 -7.66
C TRP A 360 17.18 -4.42 -6.74
N ASP A 361 15.93 -4.05 -6.98
CA ASP A 361 15.28 -2.90 -6.36
C ASP A 361 14.31 -3.35 -5.28
N PRO A 362 14.22 -2.69 -4.12
CA PRO A 362 13.21 -3.02 -3.12
C PRO A 362 11.76 -3.04 -3.61
N ALA A 363 11.38 -2.32 -4.69
CA ALA A 363 10.01 -2.44 -5.24
C ALA A 363 9.84 -3.54 -6.30
N ASP A 364 10.86 -4.37 -6.55
CA ASP A 364 10.63 -5.56 -7.34
C ASP A 364 9.77 -6.53 -6.52
N VAL A 365 8.52 -6.75 -6.98
CA VAL A 365 7.47 -7.59 -6.35
C VAL A 365 7.89 -9.02 -5.96
N ARG A 366 9.08 -9.45 -6.42
CA ARG A 366 9.68 -10.73 -6.03
C ARG A 366 10.35 -10.67 -4.65
N TYR A 367 10.52 -9.50 -4.08
CA TYR A 367 11.24 -9.25 -2.84
C TYR A 367 10.37 -8.45 -1.88
N SER A 368 9.88 -9.09 -0.83
CA SER A 368 9.25 -8.36 0.27
C SER A 368 10.32 -7.69 1.11
N THR A 369 10.20 -6.39 1.34
CA THR A 369 11.28 -5.59 1.94
C THR A 369 10.88 -4.91 3.25
N ILE A 370 11.89 -4.61 4.06
CA ILE A 370 11.78 -3.75 5.24
C ILE A 370 12.71 -2.56 5.01
N ARG A 371 12.15 -1.36 4.97
CA ARG A 371 12.84 -0.13 4.55
C ARG A 371 12.93 0.89 5.68
N TRP A 372 13.94 1.76 5.62
CA TRP A 372 14.15 2.84 6.56
C TRP A 372 14.07 4.19 5.85
N PHE A 373 13.19 5.09 6.29
CA PHE A 373 13.04 6.45 5.73
C PHE A 373 13.18 7.51 6.81
N ALA A 374 13.22 8.79 6.41
CA ALA A 374 13.27 9.91 7.34
C ALA A 374 12.26 10.99 6.93
N GLY A 375 11.40 11.42 7.85
CA GLY A 375 10.58 12.63 7.71
C GLY A 375 11.00 13.77 8.65
N TYR A 376 10.33 14.92 8.57
CA TYR A 376 10.42 16.01 9.55
C TYR A 376 9.30 17.04 9.29
N PRO A 377 8.62 17.61 10.30
CA PRO A 377 8.85 17.50 11.76
C PRO A 377 8.05 16.39 12.43
N ASP A 378 7.25 15.65 11.67
CA ASP A 378 6.21 14.77 12.18
C ASP A 378 6.38 13.29 11.82
N PRO A 379 7.57 12.70 11.60
CA PRO A 379 7.61 11.27 11.43
C PRO A 379 7.87 10.61 12.80
N GLY A 380 7.60 9.32 12.94
CA GLY A 380 7.68 8.58 14.20
C GLY A 380 6.73 7.41 14.14
N PHE A 381 6.82 6.62 13.06
CA PHE A 381 5.89 5.53 12.80
C PHE A 381 6.51 4.43 11.95
N ALA A 382 5.86 3.27 11.95
CA ALA A 382 6.11 2.16 11.04
C ALA A 382 4.79 1.68 10.43
N GLU A 383 4.88 1.05 9.26
CA GLU A 383 3.72 0.47 8.59
C GLU A 383 4.13 -0.77 7.79
N GLY A 384 3.30 -1.82 7.85
CA GLY A 384 3.47 -3.09 7.13
C GLY A 384 2.39 -3.35 6.08
N PRO A 385 2.32 -2.58 4.98
CA PRO A 385 1.40 -2.85 3.88
C PRO A 385 1.79 -4.12 3.11
N SER A 386 0.81 -4.69 2.41
CA SER A 386 0.97 -5.89 1.57
C SER A 386 0.16 -5.78 0.29
N ALA A 387 0.69 -6.28 -0.82
CA ALA A 387 -0.02 -6.41 -2.08
C ALA A 387 -0.83 -7.71 -2.12
N VAL A 388 -2.10 -7.62 -2.55
CA VAL A 388 -3.04 -8.75 -2.42
C VAL A 388 -3.80 -9.01 -3.71
N ASN A 389 -3.94 -10.27 -4.09
CA ASN A 389 -4.84 -10.65 -5.18
C ASN A 389 -6.29 -10.32 -4.76
N PRO A 390 -6.96 -9.36 -5.44
CA PRO A 390 -8.24 -8.83 -4.98
C PRO A 390 -9.39 -9.84 -5.11
N LEU A 391 -9.19 -10.94 -5.85
CA LEU A 391 -10.18 -11.98 -6.06
C LEU A 391 -10.08 -13.13 -5.04
N THR A 392 -8.90 -13.33 -4.44
CA THR A 392 -8.61 -14.52 -3.62
C THR A 392 -8.11 -14.23 -2.22
N GLY A 393 -7.59 -13.02 -1.95
CA GLY A 393 -6.91 -12.70 -0.70
C GLY A 393 -5.47 -13.24 -0.63
N GLU A 394 -4.90 -13.73 -1.73
CA GLU A 394 -3.50 -14.18 -1.73
C GLU A 394 -2.54 -12.99 -1.62
N ILE A 395 -1.77 -12.94 -0.54
CA ILE A 395 -0.64 -12.02 -0.38
C ILE A 395 0.51 -12.54 -1.23
N TYR A 396 1.13 -11.65 -2.01
CA TYR A 396 2.26 -12.00 -2.86
C TYR A 396 3.45 -11.05 -2.74
N ASP A 397 3.28 -9.93 -2.04
CA ASP A 397 4.35 -8.98 -1.75
C ASP A 397 4.02 -8.15 -0.50
N ALA A 398 5.05 -7.61 0.15
CA ALA A 398 4.95 -6.77 1.33
C ALA A 398 6.16 -5.84 1.47
N ASP A 399 5.90 -4.55 1.72
CA ASP A 399 6.91 -3.51 1.84
C ASP A 399 6.74 -2.76 3.16
N ILE A 400 7.37 -3.27 4.22
CA ILE A 400 7.33 -2.67 5.55
C ILE A 400 8.25 -1.45 5.57
N ARG A 401 7.84 -0.35 6.21
CA ARG A 401 8.65 0.86 6.35
C ARG A 401 8.73 1.33 7.80
N PHE A 402 9.91 1.82 8.17
CA PHE A 402 10.23 2.39 9.48
C PHE A 402 10.77 3.79 9.32
N ASP A 403 10.29 4.73 10.12
CA ASP A 403 10.85 6.06 10.17
C ASP A 403 12.05 6.18 11.13
N ALA A 404 13.05 6.96 10.72
CA ALA A 404 14.23 7.29 11.50
C ALA A 404 13.90 8.02 12.81
N GLY A 405 12.85 8.85 12.83
CA GLY A 405 12.33 9.51 14.01
C GLY A 405 12.10 8.53 15.16
N MET A 406 11.55 7.34 14.89
CA MET A 406 11.26 6.32 15.92
C MET A 406 12.42 6.01 16.86
N THR A 407 13.67 6.13 16.39
CA THR A 407 14.88 5.94 17.23
C THR A 407 15.56 7.24 17.63
N ARG A 408 15.26 8.33 16.91
CA ARG A 408 15.84 9.65 17.15
C ARG A 408 15.12 10.41 18.27
N PHE A 409 13.80 10.23 18.45
CA PHE A 409 13.04 10.83 19.55
C PHE A 409 13.71 10.53 20.89
N PHE A 410 14.04 9.26 21.15
CA PHE A 410 14.73 8.81 22.38
C PHE A 410 16.02 9.57 22.73
N ARG A 411 16.70 10.18 21.75
CA ARG A 411 18.03 10.78 21.95
C ARG A 411 18.08 12.29 21.75
N ARG A 412 17.09 12.91 21.07
CA ARG A 412 17.23 14.28 20.55
C ARG A 412 16.19 15.29 21.03
N GLU A 413 14.93 14.94 21.22
CA GLU A 413 13.88 15.95 21.40
C GLU A 413 14.04 16.79 22.67
N VAL A 414 14.41 16.19 23.81
CA VAL A 414 14.74 16.95 25.03
C VAL A 414 15.94 17.89 24.85
N ASN A 415 16.86 17.59 23.94
CA ASN A 415 18.00 18.47 23.69
C ASN A 415 17.69 19.59 22.68
N GLU A 416 16.71 19.38 21.79
CA GLU A 416 16.44 20.26 20.65
C GLU A 416 15.13 21.08 20.79
N PHE A 417 14.12 20.63 21.57
CA PHE A 417 12.74 21.16 21.54
C PHE A 417 12.11 21.54 22.89
N VAL A 418 12.88 21.72 23.96
CA VAL A 418 12.33 22.16 25.27
C VAL A 418 11.77 23.59 25.20
N ASN A 419 10.48 23.73 25.49
CA ASN A 419 9.82 25.03 25.74
C ASN A 419 10.44 25.69 26.99
N PRO A 420 10.90 26.97 26.95
CA PRO A 420 10.57 28.03 26.00
C PRO A 420 11.59 28.29 24.89
N VAL A 421 12.51 27.36 24.63
CA VAL A 421 13.56 27.50 23.61
C VAL A 421 13.07 27.04 22.23
N GLY A 422 12.10 26.12 22.18
CA GLY A 422 11.42 25.66 20.97
C GLY A 422 10.37 26.63 20.41
N MET A 423 10.21 26.67 19.09
CA MET A 423 9.31 27.59 18.38
C MET A 423 7.83 27.25 18.69
N PHE A 424 7.10 28.20 19.28
CA PHE A 424 5.69 28.12 19.76
C PHE A 424 4.60 27.70 18.74
N TRP A 425 4.95 27.30 17.52
CA TRP A 425 4.03 27.07 16.40
C TRP A 425 4.01 25.63 15.87
N MET A 426 4.69 24.70 16.55
CA MET A 426 4.65 23.28 16.19
C MET A 426 3.39 22.65 16.78
N ASP A 427 2.26 22.84 16.09
CA ASP A 427 1.04 22.06 16.34
C ASP A 427 1.31 20.62 15.86
N ILE A 428 1.75 19.75 16.78
CA ILE A 428 2.04 18.33 16.54
C ILE A 428 0.73 17.51 16.43
N ASP A 429 -0.42 18.15 16.66
CA ASP A 429 -1.75 17.55 16.79
C ASP A 429 -2.58 17.49 15.48
N GLN A 430 -2.00 17.78 14.31
CA GLN A 430 -2.75 17.63 13.06
C GLN A 430 -2.85 16.14 12.67
N PRO A 431 -4.06 15.59 12.45
CA PRO A 431 -4.23 14.20 12.09
C PRO A 431 -3.57 13.92 10.74
N ARG A 432 -2.57 13.04 10.75
CA ARG A 432 -1.84 12.60 9.57
C ARG A 432 -2.74 11.72 8.70
N ARG A 433 -2.74 11.97 7.39
CA ARG A 433 -3.32 11.07 6.40
C ARG A 433 -2.26 10.85 5.33
N PRO A 434 -1.63 9.67 5.24
CA PRO A 434 -0.73 9.40 4.15
C PRO A 434 -1.51 9.54 2.84
N PHE A 435 -0.79 9.98 1.81
CA PHE A 435 -1.38 10.08 0.49
C PHE A 435 -1.70 8.69 -0.06
N LEU A 436 -2.98 8.46 -0.34
CA LEU A 436 -3.45 7.30 -1.11
C LEU A 436 -4.10 7.80 -2.40
N ALA A 437 -3.72 7.18 -3.51
CA ALA A 437 -4.37 7.42 -4.78
C ALA A 437 -5.86 7.00 -4.68
N PRO A 438 -6.78 7.71 -5.35
CA PRO A 438 -8.22 7.46 -5.18
C PRO A 438 -8.72 6.11 -5.69
N TRP A 439 -7.93 5.37 -6.47
CA TRP A 439 -8.23 3.97 -6.82
C TRP A 439 -7.72 2.95 -5.79
N HIS A 440 -7.16 3.41 -4.67
CA HIS A 440 -6.79 2.55 -3.56
C HIS A 440 -8.02 1.76 -3.08
N ASN A 441 -7.87 0.44 -2.97
CA ASN A 441 -8.96 -0.48 -2.67
C ASN A 441 -9.10 -0.83 -1.16
N GLY A 442 -8.30 -0.22 -0.28
CA GLY A 442 -8.32 -0.43 1.17
C GLY A 442 -9.02 0.67 1.98
N SER A 443 -8.96 0.52 3.31
CA SER A 443 -9.57 1.45 4.26
C SER A 443 -8.79 2.77 4.31
N LEU A 444 -9.50 3.90 4.40
CA LEU A 444 -8.90 5.21 4.72
C LEU A 444 -8.57 5.39 6.22
N ALA A 445 -8.80 4.35 7.04
CA ALA A 445 -8.42 4.34 8.44
C ALA A 445 -6.98 3.88 8.59
N PHE A 446 -6.14 4.72 9.20
CA PHE A 446 -4.73 4.47 9.41
C PHE A 446 -4.45 4.08 10.86
N CYS A 447 -3.40 3.29 11.02
CA CYS A 447 -2.78 2.93 12.28
C CYS A 447 -2.08 4.18 12.86
N ASP A 448 -2.50 4.66 14.03
CA ASP A 448 -1.86 5.79 14.73
C ASP A 448 -1.05 5.35 15.96
N ILE A 449 -0.97 4.03 16.25
CA ILE A 449 -0.15 3.52 17.37
C ILE A 449 1.24 4.06 17.32
N ALA A 450 1.87 4.02 16.15
CA ALA A 450 3.30 4.18 16.14
C ALA A 450 3.66 5.61 16.56
N GLN A 451 2.78 6.59 16.28
CA GLN A 451 2.87 7.94 16.84
C GLN A 451 2.64 7.95 18.36
N GLY A 452 1.55 7.34 18.85
CA GLY A 452 1.27 7.27 20.29
C GLY A 452 2.35 6.53 21.09
N ALA A 453 2.87 5.43 20.54
CA ALA A 453 3.94 4.61 21.08
C ALA A 453 5.28 5.31 21.04
N VAL A 454 5.57 6.12 20.01
CA VAL A 454 6.76 6.99 20.02
C VAL A 454 6.69 7.98 21.18
N LEU A 455 5.56 8.68 21.35
CA LEU A 455 5.40 9.65 22.44
C LEU A 455 5.44 8.99 23.82
N ASP A 456 4.80 7.84 23.97
CA ASP A 456 4.80 7.08 25.23
C ASP A 456 6.19 6.51 25.56
N ALA A 457 6.88 5.95 24.56
CA ALA A 457 8.22 5.42 24.74
C ALA A 457 9.23 6.54 25.00
N GLU A 458 9.07 7.72 24.38
CA GLU A 458 9.87 8.91 24.68
C GLU A 458 9.71 9.35 26.12
N PHE A 459 8.46 9.57 26.56
CA PHE A 459 8.17 9.93 27.96
C PHE A 459 8.77 8.91 28.94
N SER A 460 8.64 7.63 28.62
CA SER A 460 9.16 6.53 29.43
C SER A 460 10.69 6.54 29.49
N PHE A 461 11.36 6.79 28.36
CA PHE A 461 12.81 6.91 28.29
C PHE A 461 13.31 8.09 29.14
N ASP A 462 12.65 9.25 29.05
CA ASP A 462 12.95 10.43 29.86
C ASP A 462 12.76 10.19 31.36
N LEU A 463 11.66 9.51 31.73
CA LEU A 463 11.41 9.13 33.10
C LEU A 463 12.50 8.22 33.65
N LEU A 464 12.99 7.26 32.85
CA LEU A 464 14.09 6.38 33.23
C LEU A 464 15.40 7.15 33.36
N MET A 465 15.71 8.09 32.46
CA MET A 465 16.86 8.97 32.59
C MET A 465 16.80 9.82 33.87
N ALA A 466 15.65 10.40 34.19
CA ALA A 466 15.43 11.15 35.43
C ALA A 466 15.60 10.28 36.68
N ARG A 467 15.38 8.96 36.56
CA ARG A 467 15.63 7.95 37.61
C ARG A 467 17.08 7.44 37.64
N GLY A 468 17.95 7.91 36.75
CA GLY A 468 19.38 7.61 36.73
C GLY A 468 19.84 6.62 35.65
N MET A 469 18.97 6.24 34.70
CA MET A 469 19.38 5.47 33.52
C MET A 469 20.38 6.27 32.69
N ASP A 470 21.50 5.66 32.31
CA ASP A 470 22.44 6.25 31.36
C ASP A 470 21.86 6.13 29.94
N PRO A 471 21.59 7.25 29.22
CA PRO A 471 21.03 7.21 27.87
C PRO A 471 21.94 6.56 26.82
N GLN A 472 23.23 6.40 27.12
CA GLN A 472 24.19 5.69 26.27
C GLN A 472 24.60 4.34 26.86
N GLY A 473 23.97 3.94 27.97
CA GLY A 473 24.25 2.72 28.69
C GLY A 473 23.56 1.49 28.09
N PRO A 474 23.89 0.29 28.61
CA PRO A 474 23.31 -0.96 28.14
C PRO A 474 21.80 -1.08 28.40
N GLU A 475 21.27 -0.44 29.43
CA GLU A 475 19.83 -0.41 29.74
C GLU A 475 19.05 0.36 28.66
N ALA A 476 19.52 1.55 28.29
CA ALA A 476 18.96 2.34 27.20
C ALA A 476 19.06 1.62 25.84
N ALA A 477 20.19 0.95 25.57
CA ALA A 477 20.33 0.14 24.35
C ALA A 477 19.34 -1.03 24.31
N LYS A 478 19.10 -1.69 25.45
CA LYS A 478 18.10 -2.75 25.57
C LYS A 478 16.67 -2.23 25.36
N PHE A 479 16.34 -1.07 25.92
CA PHE A 479 15.04 -0.42 25.72
C PHE A 479 14.74 -0.23 24.23
N ILE A 480 15.66 0.41 23.49
CA ILE A 480 15.50 0.67 22.05
C ILE A 480 15.43 -0.63 21.25
N HIS A 481 16.25 -1.62 21.61
CA HIS A 481 16.23 -2.94 20.98
C HIS A 481 14.86 -3.62 21.13
N ASP A 482 14.36 -3.74 22.36
CA ASP A 482 13.07 -4.40 22.62
C ASP A 482 11.90 -3.66 21.93
N TYR A 483 11.94 -2.33 21.88
CA TYR A 483 10.96 -1.50 21.15
C TYR A 483 10.94 -1.82 19.65
N LEU A 484 12.12 -1.92 19.02
CA LEU A 484 12.21 -2.28 17.61
C LEU A 484 11.79 -3.73 17.32
N VAL A 485 12.04 -4.66 18.25
CA VAL A 485 11.55 -6.05 18.15
C VAL A 485 10.02 -6.06 18.16
N GLU A 486 9.40 -5.33 19.07
CA GLU A 486 7.93 -5.23 19.21
C GLU A 486 7.30 -4.70 17.92
N ILE A 487 7.80 -3.58 17.40
CA ILE A 487 7.26 -2.96 16.18
C ILE A 487 7.49 -3.84 14.97
N ALA A 488 8.68 -4.43 14.81
CA ALA A 488 8.94 -5.35 13.70
C ALA A 488 8.03 -6.58 13.75
N ALA A 489 7.74 -7.12 14.94
CA ALA A 489 6.76 -8.19 15.08
C ALA A 489 5.34 -7.71 14.71
N HIS A 490 4.94 -6.51 15.13
CA HIS A 490 3.66 -5.89 14.82
C HIS A 490 3.45 -5.71 13.32
N GLU A 491 4.38 -5.05 12.64
CA GLU A 491 4.26 -4.77 11.20
C GLU A 491 4.29 -6.05 10.37
N VAL A 492 5.12 -7.03 10.75
CA VAL A 492 5.08 -8.35 10.10
C VAL A 492 3.72 -9.02 10.31
N GLY A 493 3.09 -8.87 11.48
CA GLY A 493 1.74 -9.36 11.73
C GLY A 493 0.72 -8.82 10.72
N HIS A 494 0.78 -7.54 10.37
CA HIS A 494 -0.03 -6.96 9.30
C HIS A 494 0.22 -7.62 7.94
N THR A 495 1.50 -7.82 7.59
CA THR A 495 1.87 -8.50 6.34
C THR A 495 1.52 -9.99 6.32
N LEU A 496 1.25 -10.60 7.48
CA LEU A 496 0.70 -11.95 7.59
C LEU A 496 -0.83 -11.97 7.51
N GLY A 497 -1.47 -10.80 7.41
CA GLY A 497 -2.90 -10.62 7.25
C GLY A 497 -3.64 -10.23 8.52
N LEU A 498 -2.96 -9.95 9.64
CA LEU A 498 -3.61 -9.67 10.93
C LEU A 498 -4.01 -8.20 11.08
N ARG A 499 -5.15 -7.95 11.73
CA ARG A 499 -5.55 -6.62 12.20
C ARG A 499 -5.11 -6.39 13.63
N HIS A 500 -5.18 -5.14 14.07
CA HIS A 500 -5.01 -4.78 15.48
C HIS A 500 -5.95 -5.56 16.40
N ASN A 501 -5.49 -5.85 17.62
CA ASN A 501 -6.27 -6.49 18.67
C ASN A 501 -6.18 -5.75 20.01
N PHE A 502 -6.93 -4.67 20.15
CA PHE A 502 -6.98 -3.85 21.37
C PHE A 502 -7.61 -4.53 22.60
N ARG A 503 -8.16 -5.74 22.43
CA ARG A 503 -8.73 -6.51 23.54
C ARG A 503 -7.67 -7.39 24.22
N ALA A 504 -6.49 -7.51 23.62
CA ALA A 504 -5.43 -8.41 24.09
C ALA A 504 -4.77 -7.95 25.40
N SER A 505 -4.88 -6.67 25.76
CA SER A 505 -4.36 -6.05 26.99
C SER A 505 -5.03 -6.51 28.29
N THR A 506 -6.02 -7.39 28.20
CA THR A 506 -6.85 -7.83 29.33
C THR A 506 -6.42 -9.15 29.97
N ILE A 507 -5.30 -9.75 29.53
CA ILE A 507 -4.91 -11.11 29.95
C ILE A 507 -4.03 -11.16 31.23
N HIS A 508 -3.41 -10.05 31.62
CA HIS A 508 -2.52 -9.96 32.77
C HIS A 508 -2.96 -8.85 33.74
N THR A 509 -2.75 -9.06 35.04
CA THR A 509 -2.78 -7.97 36.03
C THR A 509 -1.51 -7.12 35.92
N LEU A 510 -1.51 -5.91 36.49
CA LEU A 510 -0.31 -5.06 36.50
C LEU A 510 0.89 -5.75 37.18
N GLU A 511 0.64 -6.47 38.28
CA GLU A 511 1.68 -7.24 38.98
C GLU A 511 2.27 -8.37 38.12
N GLN A 512 1.44 -8.98 37.27
CA GLN A 512 1.86 -10.01 36.32
C GLN A 512 2.64 -9.42 35.14
N ALA A 513 2.28 -8.22 34.68
CA ALA A 513 3.01 -7.51 33.63
C ALA A 513 4.44 -7.13 34.07
N ASP A 514 4.66 -6.93 35.37
CA ASP A 514 6.00 -6.70 35.94
C ASP A 514 6.82 -7.99 36.18
N ASP A 515 6.21 -9.17 36.04
CA ASP A 515 6.93 -10.45 36.11
C ASP A 515 7.58 -10.80 34.77
N ALA A 516 8.83 -10.37 34.61
CA ALA A 516 9.64 -10.66 33.42
C ALA A 516 9.73 -12.15 33.05
N SER A 517 9.56 -13.08 34.01
CA SER A 517 9.60 -14.52 33.71
C SER A 517 8.30 -15.01 33.06
N LEU A 518 7.17 -14.39 33.42
CA LEU A 518 5.88 -14.62 32.80
C LEU A 518 5.82 -13.97 31.42
N THR A 519 6.15 -12.68 31.33
CA THR A 519 5.99 -11.89 30.10
C THR A 519 6.97 -12.32 29.01
N ALA A 520 8.17 -12.80 29.37
CA ALA A 520 9.09 -13.39 28.40
C ALA A 520 8.56 -14.68 27.76
N ARG A 521 7.60 -15.36 28.40
CA ARG A 521 6.95 -16.58 27.88
C ARG A 521 5.64 -16.27 27.15
N GLU A 522 4.84 -15.36 27.69
CA GLU A 522 3.43 -15.15 27.29
C GLU A 522 3.17 -13.79 26.62
N GLY A 523 4.17 -12.92 26.54
CA GLY A 523 4.02 -11.53 26.10
C GLY A 523 3.61 -10.61 27.25
N LEU A 524 3.69 -9.30 27.02
CA LEU A 524 3.08 -8.32 27.92
C LEU A 524 1.55 -8.32 27.79
N THR A 525 1.04 -8.71 26.62
CA THR A 525 -0.38 -8.85 26.32
C THR A 525 -0.67 -10.07 25.46
N GLY A 526 -1.95 -10.29 25.20
CA GLY A 526 -2.43 -11.42 24.40
C GLY A 526 -1.93 -11.44 22.96
N SER A 527 -1.43 -10.34 22.41
CA SER A 527 -1.08 -10.22 21.00
C SER A 527 -0.05 -9.10 20.80
N VAL A 528 0.94 -9.33 19.93
CA VAL A 528 1.80 -8.23 19.44
C VAL A 528 1.04 -7.21 18.61
N MET A 529 -0.19 -7.52 18.19
CA MET A 529 -1.08 -6.62 17.45
C MET A 529 -1.87 -5.64 18.36
N ASP A 530 -1.58 -5.60 19.65
CA ASP A 530 -2.14 -4.62 20.58
C ASP A 530 -1.31 -3.31 20.59
N TYR A 531 -1.90 -2.24 21.10
CA TYR A 531 -1.30 -0.94 21.29
C TYR A 531 -1.01 -0.72 22.77
N ILE A 532 0.15 -1.19 23.22
CA ILE A 532 0.48 -1.18 24.65
C ILE A 532 1.45 -0.04 24.94
N PRO A 533 1.28 0.68 26.06
CA PRO A 533 2.29 1.60 26.52
C PRO A 533 3.52 0.83 27.01
N THR A 534 4.64 1.52 27.08
CA THR A 534 5.86 1.06 27.69
C THR A 534 5.59 0.63 29.14
N ASN A 535 5.95 -0.60 29.48
CA ASN A 535 5.74 -1.11 30.83
C ASN A 535 6.83 -0.57 31.77
N ILE A 536 6.45 0.42 32.59
CA ILE A 536 7.34 1.06 33.56
C ILE A 536 6.90 0.74 34.98
N ALA A 537 7.79 0.06 35.73
CA ALA A 537 7.53 -0.27 37.11
C ALA A 537 7.54 0.99 38.01
N PRO A 538 6.79 0.97 39.14
CA PRO A 538 6.87 2.03 40.14
C PRO A 538 8.30 2.28 40.62
N GLN A 539 8.62 3.53 41.00
CA GLN A 539 9.96 3.87 41.48
C GLN A 539 10.35 3.00 42.69
N GLY A 540 11.50 2.33 42.61
CA GLY A 540 12.00 1.42 43.65
C GLY A 540 11.46 0.00 43.57
N ALA A 541 10.49 -0.28 42.68
CA ALA A 541 10.10 -1.64 42.34
C ALA A 541 11.10 -2.27 41.35
N LYS A 542 11.05 -3.59 41.22
CA LYS A 542 11.85 -4.32 40.23
C LYS A 542 11.19 -4.14 38.85
N GLN A 543 11.97 -3.65 37.89
CA GLN A 543 11.52 -3.46 36.51
C GLN A 543 11.31 -4.81 35.79
N GLY A 544 10.15 -4.95 35.13
CA GLY A 544 9.83 -6.04 34.21
C GLY A 544 10.38 -5.80 32.79
N GLN A 545 9.79 -6.43 31.77
CA GLN A 545 10.08 -6.06 30.39
C GLN A 545 9.49 -4.67 30.08
N TYR A 546 10.17 -3.87 29.27
CA TYR A 546 9.66 -2.56 28.83
C TYR A 546 8.68 -2.69 27.66
N HIS A 547 9.02 -3.57 26.70
CA HIS A 547 8.31 -3.77 25.44
C HIS A 547 8.04 -5.26 25.21
N GLN A 548 7.07 -5.58 24.36
CA GLN A 548 6.70 -6.96 24.09
C GLN A 548 7.68 -7.63 23.12
N THR A 549 8.48 -8.57 23.62
CA THR A 549 9.50 -9.27 22.81
C THR A 549 9.13 -10.72 22.47
N THR A 550 7.87 -11.12 22.66
CA THR A 550 7.39 -12.46 22.26
C THR A 550 5.92 -12.42 21.84
N LEU A 551 5.48 -13.45 21.11
CA LEU A 551 4.07 -13.60 20.71
C LEU A 551 3.20 -13.90 21.92
N GLY A 552 2.03 -13.27 21.95
CA GLY A 552 0.98 -13.56 22.91
C GLY A 552 0.09 -14.73 22.49
N PRO A 553 -0.72 -15.30 23.39
CA PRO A 553 -1.60 -16.43 23.10
C PRO A 553 -2.52 -16.27 21.89
N TYR A 554 -3.02 -15.06 21.62
CA TYR A 554 -3.89 -14.77 20.48
C TYR A 554 -3.17 -14.86 19.14
N ASP A 555 -1.89 -14.47 19.08
CA ASP A 555 -1.10 -14.51 17.84
C ASP A 555 -0.99 -15.94 17.30
N TYR A 556 -0.77 -16.91 18.20
CA TYR A 556 -0.77 -18.33 17.85
C TYR A 556 -2.12 -18.78 17.28
N TRP A 557 -3.22 -18.33 17.89
CA TRP A 557 -4.57 -18.67 17.47
C TRP A 557 -4.90 -18.07 16.09
N ALA A 558 -4.52 -16.81 15.85
CA ALA A 558 -4.75 -16.13 14.59
C ALA A 558 -3.97 -16.77 13.44
N ILE A 559 -2.70 -17.12 13.66
CA ILE A 559 -1.89 -17.86 12.69
C ILE A 559 -2.45 -19.27 12.45
N GLU A 560 -2.93 -19.95 13.49
CA GLU A 560 -3.61 -21.23 13.31
C GLU A 560 -4.84 -21.12 12.42
N TYR A 561 -5.69 -20.11 12.67
CA TYR A 561 -6.85 -19.85 11.85
C TYR A 561 -6.48 -19.60 10.38
N ALA A 562 -5.45 -18.80 10.09
CA ALA A 562 -5.11 -18.45 8.70
C ALA A 562 -4.32 -19.53 7.96
N TYR A 563 -3.40 -20.21 8.64
CA TYR A 563 -2.33 -20.97 7.97
C TYR A 563 -2.34 -22.46 8.27
N LYS A 564 -3.13 -22.95 9.24
CA LYS A 564 -3.20 -24.39 9.51
C LYS A 564 -3.58 -25.14 8.23
N PRO A 565 -2.79 -26.15 7.81
CA PRO A 565 -3.14 -26.98 6.67
C PRO A 565 -4.43 -27.77 6.96
N ILE A 566 -5.43 -27.61 6.09
CA ILE A 566 -6.71 -28.34 6.19
C ILE A 566 -6.89 -29.11 4.87
N ALA A 567 -7.23 -30.40 4.98
CA ALA A 567 -7.56 -31.20 3.81
C ALA A 567 -9.00 -30.91 3.39
N ALA A 568 -9.17 -29.91 2.52
CA ALA A 568 -10.45 -29.49 1.95
C ALA A 568 -10.28 -29.17 0.46
N SER A 569 -11.35 -29.34 -0.31
CA SER A 569 -11.40 -29.01 -1.74
C SER A 569 -12.01 -27.64 -1.99
N THR A 570 -12.80 -27.13 -1.05
CA THR A 570 -13.40 -25.78 -1.11
C THR A 570 -13.24 -25.04 0.22
N PRO A 571 -13.32 -23.69 0.23
CA PRO A 571 -13.30 -22.91 1.46
C PRO A 571 -14.46 -23.29 2.42
N GLU A 572 -15.63 -23.66 1.90
CA GLU A 572 -16.78 -24.09 2.70
C GLU A 572 -16.50 -25.37 3.49
N GLU A 573 -15.72 -26.31 2.93
CA GLU A 573 -15.37 -27.57 3.60
C GLU A 573 -14.42 -27.36 4.79
N GLU A 574 -13.71 -26.22 4.87
CA GLU A 574 -12.85 -25.89 6.02
C GLU A 574 -13.66 -25.42 7.25
N LEU A 575 -14.87 -24.87 7.05
CA LEU A 575 -15.64 -24.18 8.08
C LEU A 575 -15.85 -25.00 9.37
N PRO A 576 -16.21 -26.30 9.34
CA PRO A 576 -16.44 -27.05 10.57
C PRO A 576 -15.18 -27.22 11.44
N LEU A 577 -13.98 -27.16 10.84
CA LEU A 577 -12.72 -27.20 11.56
C LEU A 577 -12.32 -25.80 12.04
N LEU A 578 -12.48 -24.80 11.18
CA LEU A 578 -12.20 -23.39 11.49
C LEU A 578 -13.10 -22.84 12.61
N GLN A 579 -14.30 -23.40 12.82
CA GLN A 579 -15.17 -23.04 13.94
C GLN A 579 -14.69 -23.56 15.31
N LYS A 580 -13.86 -24.60 15.33
CA LYS A 580 -13.28 -25.17 16.57
C LYS A 580 -12.03 -24.44 17.01
N ILE A 581 -11.33 -23.87 16.03
CA ILE A 581 -10.36 -22.80 16.22
C ILE A 581 -11.19 -21.61 16.67
#